data_AF-A0AA46TEG1-F1
#
_entry.id   AF-A0AA46TEG1-F1
#
_cell.length_a   1.000
_cell.length_b   1.000
_cell.length_c   1.000
_cell.angle_alpha   90.00
_cell.angle_beta   90.00
_cell.angle_gamma   90.00
#
_symmetry.space_group_name_H-M   'P 1'
#
loop_
_entity.id
_entity.type
_entity.pdbx_description
1 polymer ?
#
loop_
_entity_poly.entity_id
_entity_poly.type
_entity_poly.pdbx_seq_one_letter_code
_entity_poly.pdbx_strand_id
1 'polypeptide(L)'
;MSEEDNAEVETSGDEPTSGETDERARGSALPVAIALLVVAAVAAGVGIWLITAPPETPEEANDSRRQDAIVSAERFANVLTSYDATKDTDAYADELTDLLADGTDSPCWSTVAGFVPAVADEATAQAAEQRKQLYEGEVRERAVETVDPDSARVILAVDFATSAEMKGKRVPLLAQPLRFRVDLEADGDDWLVSNCTLVAAGAGEDDGGDQ
;
A
#
# COMPACT_ATOMS: atom_id res chain seq x y z
N MET A 1 -43.72 -27.77 -3.43
CA MET A 1 -44.30 -29.09 -3.13
C MET A 1 -43.23 -30.10 -3.44
N SER A 2 -42.90 -30.90 -2.43
CA SER A 2 -41.71 -31.75 -2.24
C SER A 2 -40.52 -31.07 -1.55
N GLU A 3 -40.70 -30.95 -0.23
CA GLU A 3 -39.67 -31.11 0.80
C GLU A 3 -38.92 -32.43 0.65
N GLU A 4 -37.60 -32.42 0.89
CA GLU A 4 -36.86 -33.59 1.35
C GLU A 4 -35.90 -33.19 2.48
N ASP A 5 -35.94 -34.05 3.49
CA ASP A 5 -35.55 -33.95 4.90
C ASP A 5 -34.70 -35.20 5.18
N ASN A 6 -33.53 -35.06 5.81
CA ASN A 6 -32.75 -36.08 6.54
C ASN A 6 -31.26 -35.68 6.63
N ALA A 7 -30.48 -35.98 7.68
CA ALA A 7 -30.73 -36.79 8.87
C ALA A 7 -29.77 -36.34 9.99
N GLU A 8 -30.30 -36.37 11.21
CA GLU A 8 -29.57 -36.37 12.47
C GLU A 8 -28.72 -37.64 12.61
N VAL A 9 -27.53 -37.50 13.22
CA VAL A 9 -26.78 -38.63 13.77
C VAL A 9 -26.46 -38.31 15.23
N GLU A 10 -27.38 -38.71 16.11
CA GLU A 10 -27.08 -39.02 17.50
C GLU A 10 -26.48 -40.44 17.56
N THR A 11 -25.38 -40.62 18.28
CA THR A 11 -25.00 -41.95 18.78
C THR A 11 -24.47 -41.80 20.20
N SER A 12 -25.41 -41.96 21.12
CA SER A 12 -25.16 -42.28 22.53
C SER A 12 -24.65 -43.72 22.64
N GLY A 13 -23.63 -43.91 23.47
CA GLY A 13 -23.07 -45.22 23.79
C GLY A 13 -22.35 -45.16 25.13
N ASP A 14 -23.10 -45.45 26.18
CA ASP A 14 -22.72 -45.50 27.60
C ASP A 14 -21.62 -46.53 27.95
N GLU A 15 -20.96 -46.23 29.06
CA GLU A 15 -20.02 -46.95 29.94
C GLU A 15 -20.36 -48.45 30.24
N PRO A 16 -19.55 -49.28 30.96
CA PRO A 16 -18.54 -48.93 31.98
C PRO A 16 -17.28 -49.85 32.08
N THR A 17 -16.23 -49.43 32.80
CA THR A 17 -15.60 -50.27 33.85
C THR A 17 -14.60 -49.50 34.72
N SER A 18 -14.88 -49.49 36.02
CA SER A 18 -13.97 -49.10 37.08
C SER A 18 -12.76 -50.02 37.19
N GLY A 19 -11.59 -49.41 37.42
CA GLY A 19 -10.39 -50.04 37.94
C GLY A 19 -9.58 -48.99 38.69
N GLU A 20 -9.64 -49.06 40.02
CA GLU A 20 -8.70 -48.45 40.98
C GLU A 20 -7.24 -48.72 40.53
N THR A 21 -6.23 -47.88 40.79
CA THR A 21 -5.68 -47.57 42.11
C THR A 21 -4.63 -46.43 42.02
N ASP A 22 -4.39 -45.81 43.17
CA ASP A 22 -3.15 -45.18 43.63
C ASP A 22 -2.98 -43.65 43.50
N GLU A 23 -3.25 -43.03 44.66
CA GLU A 23 -2.61 -41.84 45.18
C GLU A 23 -1.12 -41.71 44.80
N ARG A 24 -0.74 -40.66 44.07
CA ARG A 24 0.56 -40.01 44.26
C ARG A 24 0.61 -38.57 43.74
N ALA A 25 0.93 -37.70 44.69
CA ALA A 25 1.74 -36.49 44.52
C ALA A 25 1.11 -35.25 43.84
N ARG A 26 0.66 -34.33 44.71
CA ARG A 26 1.14 -32.94 44.75
C ARG A 26 2.32 -32.68 43.79
N GLY A 27 2.07 -32.10 42.61
CA GLY A 27 3.18 -31.82 41.69
C GLY A 27 2.88 -31.02 40.41
N SER A 28 1.64 -30.61 40.12
CA SER A 28 1.30 -29.97 38.82
C SER A 28 0.55 -28.64 38.93
N ALA A 29 0.54 -27.99 40.10
CA ALA A 29 0.03 -26.62 40.24
C ALA A 29 1.11 -25.55 40.00
N LEU A 30 2.40 -25.94 40.09
CA LEU A 30 3.54 -25.04 39.93
C LEU A 30 3.68 -24.45 38.50
N PRO A 31 3.55 -25.23 37.39
CA PRO A 31 3.78 -24.67 36.05
C PRO A 31 2.70 -23.67 35.64
N VAL A 32 1.44 -23.89 36.06
CA VAL A 32 0.33 -22.96 35.78
C VAL A 32 0.48 -21.65 36.56
N ALA A 33 0.89 -21.73 37.83
CA ALA A 33 1.15 -20.55 38.65
C ALA A 33 2.31 -19.70 38.09
N ILE A 34 3.37 -20.34 37.59
CA ILE A 34 4.50 -19.63 36.96
C ILE A 34 4.06 -18.95 35.65
N ALA A 35 3.29 -19.64 34.81
CA ALA A 35 2.78 -19.06 33.57
C ALA A 35 1.92 -17.81 33.82
N LEU A 36 1.00 -17.86 34.79
CA LEU A 36 0.18 -16.71 35.18
C LEU A 36 1.02 -15.55 35.71
N LEU A 37 2.07 -15.84 36.48
CA LEU A 37 2.96 -14.82 37.03
C LEU A 37 3.78 -14.13 35.93
N VAL A 38 4.22 -14.89 34.91
CA VAL A 38 4.88 -14.32 33.72
C VAL A 38 3.93 -13.42 32.93
N VAL A 39 2.69 -13.86 32.67
CA VAL A 39 1.70 -13.02 31.99
C VAL A 39 1.42 -11.73 32.79
N ALA A 40 1.25 -11.84 34.11
CA ALA A 40 1.06 -10.69 34.97
C ALA A 40 2.27 -9.73 34.97
N ALA A 41 3.49 -10.27 34.96
CA ALA A 41 4.71 -9.47 34.87
C ALA A 41 4.85 -8.76 33.52
N VAL A 42 4.51 -9.43 32.41
CA VAL A 42 4.50 -8.82 31.07
C VAL A 42 3.43 -7.74 30.99
N ALA A 43 2.21 -8.00 31.47
CA ALA A 43 1.13 -7.02 31.48
C ALA A 43 1.48 -5.79 32.34
N ALA A 44 2.09 -5.99 33.51
CA ALA A 44 2.57 -4.90 34.36
C ALA A 44 3.71 -4.12 33.68
N GLY A 45 4.63 -4.81 32.99
CA GLY A 45 5.70 -4.18 32.21
C GLY A 45 5.15 -3.29 31.09
N VAL A 46 4.18 -3.78 30.31
CA VAL A 46 3.53 -3.01 29.24
C VAL A 46 2.74 -1.83 29.82
N GLY A 47 2.03 -2.03 30.94
CA GLY A 47 1.28 -0.96 31.60
C GLY A 47 2.19 0.15 32.14
N ILE A 48 3.32 -0.19 32.76
CA ILE A 48 4.31 0.80 33.22
C ILE A 48 4.91 1.52 32.01
N TRP A 49 5.28 0.77 30.96
CA TRP A 49 5.86 1.35 29.75
C TRP A 49 4.91 2.37 29.10
N LEU A 50 3.62 2.06 28.93
CA LEU A 50 2.62 2.99 28.39
C LEU A 50 2.43 4.27 29.23
N ILE A 51 2.65 4.21 30.54
CA ILE A 51 2.55 5.40 31.42
C ILE A 51 3.85 6.21 31.40
N THR A 52 5.00 5.55 31.25
CA THR A 52 6.33 6.18 31.28
C THR A 52 6.86 6.55 29.90
N ALA A 53 6.21 6.12 28.82
CA ALA A 53 6.59 6.50 27.48
C ALA A 53 6.55 8.03 27.38
N PRO A 54 7.66 8.67 27.00
CA PRO A 54 7.66 10.11 26.82
C PRO A 54 6.60 10.45 25.76
N PRO A 55 5.78 11.49 25.97
CA PRO A 55 4.87 11.94 24.92
C PRO A 55 5.72 12.30 23.70
N GLU A 56 5.35 11.76 22.54
CA GLU A 56 6.03 12.10 21.29
C GLU A 56 6.09 13.61 21.15
N THR A 57 7.30 14.11 20.93
CA THR A 57 7.45 15.54 20.72
C THR A 57 6.76 15.92 19.41
N PRO A 58 6.26 17.16 19.28
CA PRO A 58 5.69 17.63 18.02
C PRO A 58 6.64 17.49 16.82
N GLU A 59 7.96 17.47 17.05
CA GLU A 59 8.98 17.22 16.03
C GLU A 59 9.01 15.76 15.59
N GLU A 60 9.06 14.80 16.52
CA GLU A 60 9.07 13.36 16.20
C GLU A 60 7.81 12.92 15.45
N ALA A 61 6.64 13.39 15.89
CA ALA A 61 5.39 13.10 15.21
C ALA A 61 5.33 13.70 13.79
N ASN A 62 6.03 14.82 13.56
CA ASN A 62 6.13 15.44 12.24
C ASN A 62 7.10 14.67 11.32
N ASP A 63 8.20 14.16 11.87
CA ASP A 63 9.16 13.35 11.13
C ASP A 63 8.55 12.00 10.69
N SER A 64 7.76 11.35 11.56
CA SER A 64 7.02 10.15 11.18
C SER A 64 6.05 10.43 10.04
N ARG A 65 5.18 11.44 10.19
CA ARG A 65 4.20 11.83 9.16
C ARG A 65 4.88 12.19 7.83
N ARG A 66 6.01 12.89 7.89
CA ARG A 66 6.82 13.20 6.71
C ARG A 66 7.30 11.92 6.02
N GLN A 67 7.78 10.93 6.78
CA GLN A 67 8.26 9.67 6.22
C GLN A 67 7.12 8.83 5.63
N ASP A 68 5.96 8.79 6.29
CA ASP A 68 4.78 8.06 5.82
C ASP A 68 4.23 8.66 4.51
N ALA A 69 4.12 9.99 4.45
CA ALA A 69 3.72 10.70 3.23
C ALA A 69 4.69 10.44 2.06
N ILE A 70 6.00 10.40 2.32
CA ILE A 70 7.00 10.04 1.30
C ILE A 70 6.77 8.61 0.80
N VAL A 71 6.59 7.64 1.70
CA VAL A 71 6.40 6.23 1.34
C VAL A 71 5.14 6.04 0.51
N SER A 72 4.03 6.67 0.88
CA SER A 72 2.80 6.62 0.10
C SER A 72 2.93 7.27 -1.28
N ALA A 73 3.59 8.43 -1.35
CA ALA A 73 3.86 9.09 -2.63
C ALA A 73 4.76 8.22 -3.55
N GLU A 74 5.80 7.59 -2.99
CA GLU A 74 6.67 6.65 -3.72
C GLU A 74 5.89 5.42 -4.20
N ARG A 75 5.02 4.85 -3.36
CA ARG A 75 4.16 3.73 -3.72
C ARG A 75 3.28 4.10 -4.91
N PHE A 76 2.60 5.25 -4.83
CA PHE A 76 1.80 5.78 -5.94
C PHE A 76 2.61 5.93 -7.22
N ALA A 77 3.77 6.59 -7.17
CA ALA A 77 4.60 6.79 -8.36
C ALA A 77 5.10 5.46 -8.96
N ASN A 78 5.49 4.51 -8.11
CA ASN A 78 5.95 3.20 -8.56
C ASN A 78 4.82 2.40 -9.23
N VAL A 79 3.62 2.36 -8.64
CA VAL A 79 2.44 1.71 -9.26
C VAL A 79 2.12 2.40 -10.58
N LEU A 80 1.96 3.73 -10.59
CA LEU A 80 1.65 4.52 -11.78
C LEU A 80 2.60 4.27 -12.95
N THR A 81 3.88 4.07 -12.66
CA THR A 81 4.93 3.98 -13.68
C THR A 81 5.39 2.55 -13.98
N SER A 82 4.91 1.56 -13.22
CA SER A 82 5.23 0.13 -13.40
C SER A 82 4.01 -0.61 -13.93
N TYR A 83 3.78 -0.51 -15.24
CA TYR A 83 2.64 -1.12 -15.91
C TYR A 83 3.10 -2.13 -16.98
N ASP A 84 2.55 -3.34 -16.96
CA ASP A 84 2.74 -4.35 -17.99
C ASP A 84 1.41 -4.59 -18.71
N ALA A 85 1.35 -4.17 -19.97
CA ALA A 85 0.13 -4.26 -20.77
C ALA A 85 -0.29 -5.69 -21.11
N THR A 86 0.53 -6.70 -20.77
CA THR A 86 0.19 -8.12 -20.93
C THR A 86 -0.40 -8.76 -19.67
N LYS A 87 -0.48 -8.00 -18.58
CA LYS A 87 -1.03 -8.44 -17.29
C LYS A 87 -2.46 -7.98 -17.11
N ASP A 88 -3.03 -8.40 -15.99
CA ASP A 88 -4.37 -8.03 -15.56
C ASP A 88 -4.46 -6.51 -15.38
N THR A 89 -5.10 -5.85 -16.35
CA THR A 89 -5.29 -4.39 -16.38
C THR A 89 -6.27 -3.92 -15.32
N ASP A 90 -7.24 -4.77 -14.97
CA ASP A 90 -8.28 -4.44 -14.00
C ASP A 90 -7.65 -4.46 -12.61
N ALA A 91 -6.86 -5.50 -12.29
CA ALA A 91 -6.09 -5.55 -11.04
C ALA A 91 -5.14 -4.35 -10.88
N TYR A 92 -4.53 -3.89 -11.98
CA TYR A 92 -3.69 -2.69 -11.97
C TYR A 92 -4.52 -1.42 -11.69
N ALA A 93 -5.68 -1.27 -12.34
CA ALA A 93 -6.55 -0.13 -12.14
C ALA A 93 -7.12 -0.08 -10.72
N ASP A 94 -7.46 -1.25 -10.15
CA ASP A 94 -7.90 -1.39 -8.77
C ASP A 94 -6.79 -0.99 -7.79
N GLU A 95 -5.56 -1.53 -7.96
CA GLU A 95 -4.42 -1.18 -7.09
C GLU A 95 -4.12 0.32 -7.10
N LEU A 96 -4.23 0.96 -8.26
CA LEU A 96 -4.05 2.39 -8.38
C LEU A 96 -5.21 3.17 -7.72
N THR A 97 -6.45 2.73 -7.92
CA THR A 97 -7.66 3.36 -7.35
C THR A 97 -7.61 3.33 -5.82
N ASP A 98 -7.13 2.25 -5.23
CA ASP A 98 -6.93 2.09 -3.78
C ASP A 98 -5.92 3.08 -3.18
N LEU A 99 -5.08 3.71 -4.01
CA LEU A 99 -4.11 4.73 -3.59
C LEU A 99 -4.67 6.15 -3.68
N LEU A 100 -5.88 6.34 -4.21
CA LEU A 100 -6.49 7.65 -4.43
C LEU A 100 -7.56 7.93 -3.37
N ALA A 101 -7.54 9.12 -2.78
CA ALA A 101 -8.45 9.49 -1.68
C ALA A 101 -9.94 9.40 -2.07
N ASP A 102 -10.25 9.74 -3.33
CA ASP A 102 -11.60 9.68 -3.90
C ASP A 102 -11.71 8.65 -5.04
N GLY A 103 -10.81 7.66 -5.09
CA GLY A 103 -10.76 6.69 -6.18
C GLY A 103 -10.71 7.35 -7.56
N THR A 104 -11.61 6.95 -8.46
CA THR A 104 -11.70 7.50 -9.83
C THR A 104 -12.25 8.93 -9.89
N ASP A 105 -12.85 9.44 -8.82
CA ASP A 105 -13.36 10.81 -8.73
C ASP A 105 -12.25 11.81 -8.31
N SER A 106 -11.07 11.31 -7.92
CA SER A 106 -9.92 12.15 -7.57
C SER A 106 -9.47 13.02 -8.75
N PRO A 107 -9.11 14.29 -8.53
CA PRO A 107 -8.44 15.14 -9.52
C PRO A 107 -7.22 14.47 -10.19
N CYS A 108 -6.50 13.61 -9.46
CA CYS A 108 -5.35 12.87 -9.96
C CYS A 108 -5.72 11.90 -11.09
N TRP A 109 -6.93 11.33 -11.07
CA TRP A 109 -7.35 10.29 -12.03
C TRP A 109 -7.20 10.74 -13.47
N SER A 110 -7.54 12.00 -13.77
CA SER A 110 -7.39 12.56 -15.13
C SER A 110 -5.94 12.60 -15.63
N THR A 111 -4.98 12.89 -14.74
CA THR A 111 -3.54 12.84 -15.03
C THR A 111 -3.10 11.40 -15.29
N VAL A 112 -3.58 10.45 -14.47
CA VAL A 112 -3.23 9.04 -14.61
C VAL A 112 -3.80 8.43 -15.89
N ALA A 113 -5.07 8.72 -16.22
CA ALA A 113 -5.72 8.30 -17.46
C ALA A 113 -4.94 8.73 -18.71
N GLY A 114 -4.29 9.89 -18.66
CA GLY A 114 -3.42 10.35 -19.74
C GLY A 114 -2.07 9.63 -19.84
N PHE A 115 -1.64 8.94 -18.78
CA PHE A 115 -0.33 8.32 -18.68
C PHE A 115 -0.34 6.82 -19.00
N VAL A 116 -1.35 6.10 -18.53
CA VAL A 116 -1.38 4.63 -18.59
C VAL A 116 -2.48 4.13 -19.53
N PRO A 117 -2.13 3.37 -20.59
CA PRO A 117 -3.10 2.84 -21.55
C PRO A 117 -4.29 2.10 -20.93
N ALA A 118 -4.06 1.34 -19.86
CA ALA A 118 -5.11 0.57 -19.17
C ALA A 118 -6.27 1.43 -18.66
N VAL A 119 -6.00 2.68 -18.31
CA VAL A 119 -6.97 3.61 -17.71
C VAL A 119 -7.36 4.75 -18.67
N ALA A 120 -6.87 4.69 -19.92
CA ALA A 120 -7.16 5.70 -20.95
C ALA A 120 -8.48 5.38 -21.69
N ASP A 121 -8.42 4.43 -22.62
CA ASP A 121 -9.56 3.92 -23.38
C ASP A 121 -9.27 2.52 -23.91
N GLU A 122 -10.32 1.76 -24.26
CA GLU A 122 -10.21 0.37 -24.69
C GLU A 122 -9.30 0.18 -25.91
N ALA A 123 -9.33 1.10 -26.88
CA ALA A 123 -8.50 0.98 -28.08
C ALA A 123 -7.02 1.21 -27.77
N THR A 124 -6.72 2.16 -26.89
CA THR A 124 -5.36 2.42 -26.41
C THR A 124 -4.82 1.24 -25.59
N ALA A 125 -5.63 0.66 -24.70
CA ALA A 125 -5.27 -0.53 -23.93
C ALA A 125 -4.98 -1.74 -24.85
N GLN A 126 -5.88 -2.04 -25.80
CA GLN A 126 -5.68 -3.12 -26.78
C GLN A 126 -4.41 -2.91 -27.63
N ALA A 127 -4.12 -1.68 -28.03
CA ALA A 127 -2.91 -1.38 -28.79
C ALA A 127 -1.62 -1.60 -27.96
N ALA A 128 -1.66 -1.29 -26.66
CA ALA A 128 -0.55 -1.54 -25.75
C ALA A 128 -0.33 -3.04 -25.52
N GLU A 129 -1.41 -3.80 -25.30
CA GLU A 129 -1.39 -5.26 -25.13
C GLU A 129 -0.83 -5.97 -26.37
N GLN A 130 -1.33 -5.63 -27.57
CA GLN A 130 -0.87 -6.22 -28.83
C GLN A 130 0.63 -6.01 -29.07
N ARG A 131 1.17 -4.88 -28.58
CA ARG A 131 2.60 -4.54 -28.65
C ARG A 131 3.40 -5.09 -27.47
N LYS A 132 2.73 -5.71 -26.49
CA LYS A 132 3.29 -6.13 -25.21
C LYS A 132 4.11 -5.02 -24.57
N GLN A 133 3.49 -3.84 -24.46
CA GLN A 133 4.16 -2.66 -23.93
C GLN A 133 4.43 -2.83 -22.43
N LEU A 134 5.60 -2.36 -22.03
CA LEU A 134 6.07 -2.37 -20.66
C LEU A 134 6.49 -0.96 -20.29
N TYR A 135 6.08 -0.56 -19.10
CA TYR A 135 6.31 0.74 -18.50
C TYR A 135 7.09 0.46 -17.22
N GLU A 136 8.26 1.08 -17.09
CA GLU A 136 9.16 0.89 -15.95
C GLU A 136 9.56 2.28 -15.45
N GLY A 137 9.25 2.57 -14.18
CA GLY A 137 9.65 3.80 -13.52
C GLY A 137 10.47 3.55 -12.26
N GLU A 138 11.42 4.44 -12.00
CA GLU A 138 12.27 4.42 -10.80
C GLU A 138 12.30 5.81 -10.16
N VAL A 139 11.87 5.90 -8.90
CA VAL A 139 11.98 7.14 -8.12
C VAL A 139 13.45 7.43 -7.82
N ARG A 140 13.95 8.59 -8.26
CA ARG A 140 15.33 9.06 -8.08
C ARG A 140 15.48 10.02 -6.92
N GLU A 141 14.54 10.96 -6.82
CA GLU A 141 14.57 12.01 -5.81
C GLU A 141 13.19 12.22 -5.21
N ARG A 142 13.20 12.66 -3.95
CA ARG A 142 12.02 12.93 -3.15
C ARG A 142 12.23 14.18 -2.32
N ALA A 143 11.25 15.06 -2.31
CA ALA A 143 11.26 16.27 -1.49
C ALA A 143 9.86 16.51 -0.94
N VAL A 144 9.76 16.78 0.36
CA VAL A 144 8.49 17.17 0.99
C VAL A 144 8.42 18.69 0.97
N GLU A 145 7.43 19.22 0.27
CA GLU A 145 7.15 20.66 0.17
C GLU A 145 6.42 21.15 1.42
N THR A 146 5.35 20.45 1.81
CA THR A 146 4.57 20.72 3.02
C THR A 146 4.15 19.42 3.70
N VAL A 147 3.99 19.45 5.02
CA VAL A 147 3.41 18.36 5.81
C VAL A 147 2.67 18.96 7.00
N ASP A 148 1.40 18.64 7.08
CA ASP A 148 0.44 19.04 8.11
C ASP A 148 -0.14 17.76 8.75
N PRO A 149 -0.99 17.85 9.79
CA PRO A 149 -1.55 16.66 10.43
C PRO A 149 -2.44 15.81 9.53
N ASP A 150 -3.09 16.41 8.53
CA ASP A 150 -4.10 15.80 7.66
C ASP A 150 -3.77 15.87 6.17
N SER A 151 -2.70 16.57 5.79
CA SER A 151 -2.32 16.77 4.40
C SER A 151 -0.80 16.87 4.23
N ALA A 152 -0.32 16.46 3.06
CA ALA A 152 1.09 16.57 2.71
C ALA A 152 1.26 16.84 1.22
N ARG A 153 2.38 17.46 0.85
CA ARG A 153 2.79 17.64 -0.54
C ARG A 153 4.19 17.12 -0.75
N VAL A 154 4.33 16.18 -1.67
CA VAL A 154 5.59 15.54 -2.02
C VAL A 154 5.90 15.79 -3.49
N ILE A 155 7.13 16.18 -3.78
CA ILE A 155 7.69 16.24 -5.13
C ILE A 155 8.57 15.01 -5.34
N LEU A 156 8.31 14.27 -6.42
CA LEU A 156 9.06 13.09 -6.82
C LEU A 156 9.70 13.32 -8.18
N ALA A 157 10.96 12.94 -8.34
CA ALA A 157 11.60 12.81 -9.65
C ALA A 157 11.68 11.32 -10.00
N VAL A 158 11.17 10.95 -11.17
CA VAL A 158 11.06 9.56 -11.61
C VAL A 158 11.74 9.40 -12.96
N ASP A 159 12.67 8.46 -13.08
CA ASP A 159 13.16 8.03 -14.39
C ASP A 159 12.14 7.06 -14.97
N PHE A 160 11.54 7.41 -16.10
CA PHE A 160 10.51 6.61 -16.74
C PHE A 160 10.97 6.10 -18.09
N ALA A 161 10.77 4.81 -18.33
CA ALA A 161 11.07 4.16 -19.60
C ALA A 161 9.88 3.31 -20.08
N THR A 162 9.72 3.25 -21.40
CA THR A 162 8.78 2.32 -22.04
C THR A 162 9.48 1.45 -23.06
N SER A 163 9.00 0.22 -23.19
CA SER A 163 9.47 -0.73 -24.19
C SER A 163 8.32 -1.56 -24.75
N ALA A 164 8.55 -2.25 -25.86
CA ALA A 164 7.60 -3.17 -26.47
C ALA A 164 8.30 -4.45 -26.93
N GLU A 165 7.57 -5.56 -27.03
CA GLU A 165 8.10 -6.79 -27.61
C GLU A 165 7.83 -6.83 -29.12
N MET A 166 8.90 -6.82 -29.91
CA MET A 166 8.81 -6.95 -31.37
C MET A 166 9.64 -8.14 -31.83
N LYS A 167 9.01 -9.13 -32.46
CA LYS A 167 9.67 -10.36 -32.95
C LYS A 167 10.49 -11.07 -31.85
N GLY A 168 9.95 -11.15 -30.64
CA GLY A 168 10.60 -11.79 -29.49
C GLY A 168 11.78 -11.02 -28.90
N LYS A 169 11.92 -9.73 -29.22
CA LYS A 169 12.94 -8.84 -28.64
C LYS A 169 12.28 -7.64 -27.97
N ARG A 170 12.75 -7.28 -26.77
CA ARG A 170 12.37 -6.03 -26.10
C ARG A 170 13.05 -4.86 -26.81
N VAL A 171 12.26 -3.90 -27.29
CA VAL A 171 12.72 -2.70 -28.00
C VAL A 171 12.34 -1.48 -27.16
N PRO A 172 13.29 -0.63 -26.76
CA PRO A 172 12.97 0.60 -26.05
C PRO A 172 12.21 1.56 -26.97
N LEU A 173 11.18 2.22 -26.44
CA LEU A 173 10.35 3.18 -27.15
C LEU A 173 10.61 4.62 -26.68
N LEU A 174 10.68 4.83 -25.37
CA LEU A 174 10.86 6.14 -24.75
C LEU A 174 11.64 5.99 -23.45
N ALA A 175 12.46 6.98 -23.12
CA ALA A 175 13.04 7.15 -21.80
C ALA A 175 13.12 8.65 -21.50
N GLN A 176 12.50 9.09 -20.41
CA GLN A 176 12.48 10.49 -20.01
C GLN A 176 12.35 10.63 -18.49
N PRO A 177 12.99 11.65 -17.89
CA PRO A 177 12.73 12.00 -16.51
C PRO A 177 11.36 12.68 -16.40
N LEU A 178 10.61 12.32 -15.36
CA LEU A 178 9.34 12.93 -14.98
C LEU A 178 9.48 13.56 -13.60
N ARG A 179 8.68 14.60 -13.34
CA ARG A 179 8.52 15.13 -11.99
C ARG A 179 7.04 15.17 -11.65
N PHE A 180 6.69 14.57 -10.53
CA PHE A 180 5.34 14.59 -9.99
C PHE A 180 5.30 15.50 -8.78
N ARG A 181 4.28 16.35 -8.71
CA ARG A 181 3.79 16.90 -7.46
C ARG A 181 2.59 16.06 -7.04
N VAL A 182 2.67 15.46 -5.87
CA VAL A 182 1.68 14.57 -5.27
C VAL A 182 1.16 15.26 -4.01
N ASP A 183 -0.12 15.60 -4.01
CA ASP A 183 -0.84 16.04 -2.82
C ASP A 183 -1.48 14.80 -2.17
N LEU A 184 -1.28 14.65 -0.87
CA LEU A 184 -1.80 13.54 -0.08
C LEU A 184 -2.71 14.05 1.03
N GLU A 185 -3.70 13.23 1.38
CA GLU A 185 -4.61 13.42 2.49
C GLU A 185 -4.53 12.19 3.41
N ALA A 186 -4.58 12.44 4.72
CA ALA A 186 -4.59 11.38 5.71
C ALA A 186 -6.01 10.78 5.80
N ASP A 187 -6.11 9.46 5.66
CA ASP A 187 -7.32 8.68 5.90
C ASP A 187 -7.02 7.58 6.91
N GLY A 188 -7.35 7.84 8.18
CA GLY A 188 -7.00 6.95 9.29
C GLY A 188 -5.48 6.86 9.48
N ASP A 189 -4.93 5.66 9.26
CA ASP A 189 -3.49 5.37 9.36
C ASP A 189 -2.80 5.44 7.98
N ASP A 190 -3.55 5.67 6.90
CA ASP A 190 -3.06 5.68 5.53
C ASP A 190 -2.95 7.12 4.98
N TRP A 191 -2.03 7.31 4.04
CA TRP A 191 -1.92 8.53 3.25
C TRP A 191 -2.34 8.22 1.81
N LEU A 192 -3.43 8.83 1.36
CA LEU A 192 -4.00 8.63 0.04
C LEU A 192 -3.73 9.85 -0.85
N VAL A 193 -3.58 9.64 -2.14
CA VAL A 193 -3.31 10.71 -3.10
C VAL A 193 -4.62 11.41 -3.45
N SER A 194 -4.76 12.68 -3.07
CA SER A 194 -5.93 13.48 -3.43
C SER A 194 -5.74 14.19 -4.77
N ASN A 195 -4.50 14.55 -5.13
CA ASN A 195 -4.19 15.18 -6.40
C ASN A 195 -2.77 14.85 -6.87
N CYS A 196 -2.56 14.82 -8.19
CA CYS A 196 -1.24 14.62 -8.77
C CYS A 196 -1.09 15.39 -10.09
N THR A 197 0.06 16.03 -10.25
CA THR A 197 0.36 16.82 -11.45
C THR A 197 1.78 16.58 -11.94
N LEU A 198 1.95 16.52 -13.26
CA LEU A 198 3.26 16.54 -13.88
C LEU A 198 3.81 17.97 -13.82
N VAL A 199 4.92 18.14 -13.12
CA VAL A 199 5.64 19.40 -13.08
C VAL A 199 6.51 19.42 -14.32
N ALA A 200 6.21 20.33 -15.26
CA ALA A 200 7.09 20.56 -16.40
C ALA A 200 8.50 20.82 -15.87
N ALA A 201 9.48 20.04 -16.32
CA ALA A 201 10.87 20.40 -16.14
C ALA A 201 11.03 21.72 -16.86
N GLY A 202 11.06 22.83 -16.10
CA GLY A 202 11.07 24.17 -16.66
C GLY A 202 12.07 24.21 -17.81
N ALA A 203 11.56 24.37 -19.03
CA ALA A 203 12.37 24.94 -20.09
C ALA A 203 12.84 26.25 -19.47
N GLY A 204 14.13 26.33 -19.12
CA GLY A 204 14.68 27.51 -18.49
C GLY A 204 14.11 28.71 -19.23
N GLU A 205 13.33 29.52 -18.54
CA GLU A 205 12.97 30.84 -19.00
C GLU A 205 14.32 31.48 -19.32
N ASP A 206 14.65 31.46 -20.61
CA ASP A 206 15.70 32.26 -21.22
C ASP A 206 15.19 33.67 -20.96
N ASP A 207 15.59 34.19 -19.79
CA ASP A 207 15.36 35.55 -19.35
C ASP A 207 16.08 36.41 -20.38
N GLY A 208 15.34 36.65 -21.47
CA GLY A 208 15.74 37.46 -22.60
C GLY A 208 15.99 38.84 -22.06
N GLY A 209 17.22 39.05 -21.62
CA GLY A 209 17.75 40.35 -21.27
C GLY A 209 17.63 41.25 -22.48
N ASP A 210 16.57 42.05 -22.51
CA ASP A 210 16.46 43.21 -23.36
C ASP A 210 17.68 44.12 -23.07
N GLN A 211 18.55 44.23 -24.07
CA GLN A 211 19.56 45.29 -24.21
C GLN A 211 18.98 46.43 -25.03
#